data_AF-A0A2N1XSC2-F1
#
_entry.id   AF-A0A2N1XSC2-F1
#
_cell.length_a   1.000
_cell.length_b   1.000
_cell.length_c   1.000
_cell.angle_alpha   90.00
_cell.angle_beta   90.00
_cell.angle_gamma   90.00
#
_symmetry.space_group_name_H-M   'P 1'
#
loop_
_entity.id
_entity.type
_entity.pdbx_description
1 polymer ?
#
loop_
_entity_poly.entity_id
_entity_poly.type
_entity_poly.pdbx_seq_one_letter_code
_entity_poly.pdbx_strand_id
1 'polypeptide(L)'
;MGNKLKFSRSFILALLLHLLLLSVFMLSFDSDSPIMESKPAPEMIEATVVDESRVEAEARRLKNQEQDRRLQEQQRQQALEAKRQQEEERLKQIRQQQVQEQQKAEALLKQRAEAAISEQKRLAELKQQQAQEAARLESMKKAQEQEQARLEQLKKQQETLKAQAARQTAADEKRKAEQAAKKLEQEKAAQKQAAADKLKAEQVAVEKRKQEEVSRQAAAQKLKAEQVAAEKRKQEEATRQKAADEKRKAEQAAKKLEQEKAAQKQAAAEKFKAEQAATEKRKAEQAEAERLAAAQRKQEAEEKRLAELARQQAEQLRQAETTRKKAAAEAEAERQKAQALRQAEQAKAEAARRQQAIDAASLAIKQKVTRSWIRPVAATGKLHCTIRVNLLSDGTVMNATVVKSSGDPIFDRSAENAVRKASPLPLPDDKALIASEFRSFTFEFSPD
;
A
#
# COMPACT_ATOMS: atom_id res chain seq x y z
N MET A 1 -30.99 -44.85 -31.04
CA MET A 1 -30.88 -43.90 -32.18
C MET A 1 -29.90 -42.81 -31.78
N GLY A 2 -28.71 -42.70 -32.40
CA GLY A 2 -27.74 -41.71 -31.90
C GLY A 2 -26.42 -41.48 -32.65
N ASN A 3 -26.20 -41.98 -33.88
CA ASN A 3 -24.91 -41.81 -34.58
C ASN A 3 -24.98 -41.14 -35.97
N LYS A 4 -26.14 -40.61 -36.40
CA LYS A 4 -26.24 -39.95 -37.72
C LYS A 4 -25.64 -38.53 -37.77
N LEU A 5 -25.40 -37.88 -36.62
CA LEU A 5 -24.94 -36.48 -36.56
C LEU A 5 -23.42 -36.30 -36.71
N LYS A 6 -22.60 -37.32 -36.47
CA LYS A 6 -21.13 -37.21 -36.57
C LYS A 6 -20.63 -37.32 -38.01
N PHE A 7 -21.18 -38.24 -38.81
CA PHE A 7 -20.80 -38.40 -40.21
C PHE A 7 -21.24 -37.24 -41.11
N SER A 8 -22.35 -36.55 -40.77
CA SER A 8 -22.83 -35.40 -41.53
C SER A 8 -21.85 -34.23 -41.50
N ARG A 9 -21.11 -34.01 -40.40
CA ARG A 9 -20.14 -32.90 -40.30
C ARG A 9 -18.91 -33.15 -41.16
N SER A 10 -18.39 -34.38 -41.17
CA SER A 10 -17.28 -34.77 -42.04
C SER A 10 -17.69 -34.75 -43.52
N PHE A 11 -18.93 -35.16 -43.83
CA PHE A 11 -19.46 -35.10 -45.19
C PHE A 11 -19.61 -33.66 -45.70
N ILE A 12 -20.12 -32.73 -44.87
CA ILE A 12 -20.24 -31.31 -45.23
C ILE A 12 -18.86 -30.66 -45.43
N LEU A 13 -17.89 -30.98 -44.58
CA LEU A 13 -16.51 -30.48 -44.73
C LEU A 13 -15.84 -31.02 -45.99
N ALA A 14 -16.05 -32.30 -46.32
CA ALA A 14 -15.55 -32.88 -47.55
C ALA A 14 -16.21 -32.24 -48.79
N LEU A 15 -17.51 -31.98 -48.74
CA LEU A 15 -18.25 -31.32 -49.83
C LEU A 15 -17.76 -29.88 -50.05
N LEU A 16 -17.52 -29.13 -48.97
CA LEU A 16 -16.96 -27.77 -49.04
C LEU A 16 -15.54 -27.74 -49.60
N LEU A 17 -14.70 -28.71 -49.23
CA LEU A 17 -13.35 -28.83 -49.78
C LEU A 17 -13.39 -29.14 -51.29
N HIS A 18 -14.28 -30.03 -51.73
CA HIS A 18 -14.45 -30.34 -53.15
C HIS A 18 -15.00 -29.16 -53.93
N LEU A 19 -15.94 -28.39 -53.37
CA LEU A 19 -16.45 -27.16 -53.98
C LEU A 19 -15.35 -26.09 -54.12
N LEU A 20 -14.46 -25.97 -53.14
CA LEU A 20 -13.33 -25.04 -53.19
C LEU A 20 -12.31 -25.48 -54.25
N LEU A 21 -12.00 -26.78 -54.34
CA LEU A 21 -11.15 -27.35 -55.39
C LEU A 21 -11.74 -27.15 -56.79
N LEU A 22 -13.05 -27.38 -56.96
CA LEU A 22 -13.75 -27.13 -58.22
C LEU A 22 -13.73 -25.64 -58.58
N SER A 23 -13.89 -24.74 -57.60
CA SER A 23 -13.79 -23.29 -57.81
C SER A 23 -12.38 -22.88 -58.27
N VAL A 24 -11.32 -23.43 -57.67
CA VAL A 24 -9.94 -23.16 -58.09
C VAL A 24 -9.67 -23.74 -59.49
N PHE A 25 -10.19 -24.93 -59.78
CA PHE A 25 -10.05 -25.56 -61.10
C PHE A 25 -10.78 -24.77 -62.20
N MET A 26 -11.97 -24.23 -61.92
CA MET A 26 -12.71 -23.37 -62.85
C MET A 26 -11.99 -22.05 -63.13
N LEU A 27 -11.34 -21.47 -62.11
CA LEU A 27 -10.51 -20.28 -62.27
C LEU A 27 -9.18 -20.57 -62.99
N SER A 28 -8.75 -21.83 -63.04
CA SER A 28 -7.52 -22.27 -63.72
C SER A 28 -7.78 -22.87 -65.10
N PHE A 29 -9.03 -22.90 -65.56
CA PHE A 29 -9.40 -23.35 -66.90
C PHE A 29 -9.25 -22.18 -67.88
N ASP A 30 -8.00 -21.83 -68.17
CA ASP A 30 -7.64 -20.99 -69.31
C ASP A 30 -7.69 -21.89 -70.56
N SER A 31 -8.80 -21.82 -71.29
CA SER A 31 -9.02 -22.56 -72.53
C SER A 31 -8.16 -21.95 -73.64
N ASP A 32 -6.87 -22.24 -73.63
CA ASP A 32 -6.00 -22.04 -74.79
C ASP A 32 -6.33 -23.15 -75.80
N SER A 33 -7.36 -22.90 -76.63
CA SER A 33 -7.58 -23.71 -77.81
C SER A 33 -6.39 -23.46 -78.74
N PRO A 34 -5.57 -24.46 -79.08
CA PRO A 34 -4.52 -24.25 -80.07
C PRO A 34 -5.22 -23.98 -81.39
N ILE A 35 -5.26 -22.71 -81.79
CA ILE A 35 -5.57 -22.32 -83.15
C ILE A 35 -4.57 -23.07 -84.01
N MET A 36 -5.06 -24.01 -84.82
CA MET A 36 -4.27 -24.62 -85.87
C MET A 36 -3.83 -23.50 -86.81
N GLU A 37 -2.63 -22.99 -86.58
CA GLU A 37 -1.95 -22.03 -87.41
C GLU A 37 -1.61 -22.74 -88.72
N SER A 38 -2.50 -22.59 -89.70
CA SER A 38 -2.25 -23.01 -91.08
C SER A 38 -1.02 -22.27 -91.58
N LYS A 39 0.01 -23.03 -91.96
CA LYS A 39 1.22 -22.54 -92.65
C LYS A 39 0.87 -21.41 -93.62
N PRO A 40 1.47 -20.22 -93.51
CA PRO A 40 1.34 -19.22 -94.56
C PRO A 40 1.94 -19.78 -95.84
N ALA A 41 1.16 -19.73 -96.93
CA ALA A 41 1.64 -19.98 -98.28
C ALA A 41 2.82 -19.05 -98.59
N PRO A 42 3.77 -19.45 -99.46
CA PRO A 42 4.95 -18.64 -99.74
C PRO A 42 4.54 -17.23 -100.17
N GLU A 43 5.03 -16.25 -99.41
CA GLU A 43 4.91 -14.83 -99.68
C GLU A 43 5.47 -14.57 -101.09
N MET A 44 4.58 -14.38 -102.06
CA MET A 44 4.95 -13.77 -103.32
C MET A 44 5.47 -12.39 -102.95
N ILE A 45 6.69 -12.08 -103.39
CA ILE A 45 7.30 -10.77 -103.24
C ILE A 45 6.50 -9.81 -104.12
N GLU A 46 5.38 -9.35 -103.59
CA GLU A 46 4.63 -8.23 -104.10
C GLU A 46 5.34 -6.99 -103.59
N ALA A 47 6.25 -6.47 -104.43
CA ALA A 47 6.87 -5.17 -104.22
C ALA A 47 5.78 -4.09 -104.28
N THR A 48 5.06 -3.95 -103.17
CA THR A 48 4.11 -2.87 -102.96
C THR A 48 4.95 -1.62 -102.78
N VAL A 49 4.72 -0.62 -103.62
CA VAL A 49 5.32 0.70 -103.45
C VAL A 49 4.85 1.22 -102.10
N VAL A 50 5.74 1.15 -101.10
CA VAL A 50 5.47 1.70 -99.77
C VAL A 50 5.33 3.20 -99.95
N ASP A 51 4.11 3.70 -99.77
CA ASP A 51 3.80 5.12 -99.83
C ASP A 51 4.56 5.83 -98.70
N GLU A 52 5.61 6.56 -99.09
CA GLU A 52 6.54 7.27 -98.20
C GLU A 52 5.80 8.17 -97.21
N SER A 53 4.64 8.73 -97.61
CA SER A 53 3.81 9.58 -96.76
C SER A 53 3.19 8.84 -95.56
N ARG A 54 2.85 7.55 -95.72
CA ARG A 54 2.27 6.72 -94.64
C ARG A 54 3.32 6.29 -93.64
N VAL A 55 4.54 5.98 -94.11
CA VAL A 55 5.68 5.66 -93.25
C VAL A 55 6.09 6.88 -92.42
N GLU A 56 6.12 8.07 -93.03
CA GLU A 56 6.37 9.30 -92.28
C GLU A 56 5.27 9.61 -91.25
N ALA A 57 4.00 9.41 -91.62
CA ALA A 57 2.88 9.61 -90.69
C ALA A 57 2.93 8.64 -89.50
N GLU A 58 3.29 7.38 -89.75
CA GLU A 58 3.44 6.36 -88.71
C GLU A 58 4.67 6.60 -87.84
N ALA A 59 5.81 7.00 -88.43
CA ALA A 59 7.00 7.40 -87.68
C ALA A 59 6.74 8.62 -86.78
N ARG A 60 5.98 9.62 -87.26
CA ARG A 60 5.54 10.76 -86.43
C ARG A 60 4.61 10.33 -85.30
N ARG A 61 3.68 9.41 -85.58
CA ARG A 61 2.75 8.86 -84.57
C ARG A 61 3.51 8.11 -83.47
N LEU A 62 4.45 7.25 -83.84
CA LEU A 62 5.30 6.52 -82.91
C LEU A 62 6.16 7.47 -82.07
N LYS A 63 6.75 8.49 -82.70
CA LYS A 63 7.54 9.52 -82.00
C LYS A 63 6.69 10.30 -80.98
N ASN A 64 5.47 10.70 -81.34
CA ASN A 64 4.56 11.37 -80.42
C ASN A 64 4.15 10.44 -79.26
N GLN A 65 3.86 9.17 -79.55
CA GLN A 65 3.50 8.17 -78.54
C GLN A 65 4.65 7.89 -77.56
N GLU A 66 5.90 7.84 -78.05
CA GLU A 66 7.07 7.75 -77.19
C GLU A 66 7.27 9.00 -76.31
N GLN A 67 7.02 10.20 -76.84
CA GLN A 67 7.09 11.44 -76.07
C GLN A 67 6.03 11.47 -74.96
N ASP A 68 4.79 11.09 -75.26
CA ASP A 68 3.71 11.01 -74.28
C ASP A 68 4.03 9.99 -73.19
N ARG A 69 4.57 8.82 -73.57
CA ARG A 69 5.00 7.79 -72.62
C ARG A 69 6.12 8.30 -71.71
N ARG A 70 7.12 9.00 -72.25
CA ARG A 70 8.21 9.60 -71.45
C ARG A 70 7.68 10.65 -70.47
N LEU A 71 6.73 11.49 -70.90
CA LEU A 71 6.10 12.49 -70.03
C LEU A 71 5.31 11.82 -68.91
N GLN A 72 4.55 10.76 -69.22
CA GLN A 72 3.80 10.00 -68.23
C GLN A 72 4.71 9.29 -67.23
N GLU A 73 5.83 8.73 -67.69
CA GLU A 73 6.86 8.12 -66.83
C GLU A 73 7.50 9.17 -65.90
N GLN A 74 7.83 10.37 -66.41
CA GLN A 74 8.33 11.49 -65.59
C GLN A 74 7.32 11.95 -64.55
N GLN A 75 6.04 12.14 -64.94
CA GLN A 75 4.97 12.51 -64.01
C GLN A 75 4.78 11.44 -62.93
N ARG A 76 4.85 10.16 -63.30
CA ARG A 76 4.79 9.05 -62.35
C ARG A 76 5.95 9.07 -61.37
N GLN A 77 7.17 9.35 -61.84
CA GLN A 77 8.35 9.49 -60.97
C GLN A 77 8.20 10.66 -60.00
N GLN A 78 7.79 11.84 -60.48
CA GLN A 78 7.55 13.01 -59.64
C GLN A 78 6.45 12.75 -58.59
N ALA A 79 5.36 12.07 -58.97
CA ALA A 79 4.30 11.70 -58.03
C ALA A 79 4.77 10.72 -56.95
N LEU A 80 5.63 9.75 -57.32
CA LEU A 80 6.24 8.83 -56.36
C LEU A 80 7.21 9.53 -55.42
N GLU A 81 8.03 10.45 -55.92
CA GLU A 81 8.95 11.26 -55.11
C GLU A 81 8.18 12.16 -54.14
N ALA A 82 7.14 12.85 -54.60
CA ALA A 82 6.27 13.67 -53.75
C ALA A 82 5.61 12.82 -52.65
N LYS A 83 5.13 11.61 -52.99
CA LYS A 83 4.55 10.69 -52.00
C LYS A 83 5.59 10.23 -50.97
N ARG A 84 6.82 9.92 -51.39
CA ARG A 84 7.92 9.56 -50.49
C ARG A 84 8.28 10.71 -49.55
N GLN A 85 8.35 11.95 -50.06
CA GLN A 85 8.61 13.13 -49.24
C GLN A 85 7.49 13.36 -48.21
N GLN A 86 6.23 13.23 -48.64
CA GLN A 86 5.07 13.35 -47.74
C GLN A 86 5.08 12.27 -46.64
N GLU A 87 5.42 11.03 -46.99
CA GLU A 87 5.57 9.94 -46.01
C GLU A 87 6.73 10.22 -45.04
N GLU A 88 7.86 10.73 -45.53
CA GLU A 88 9.00 11.10 -44.69
C GLU A 88 8.66 12.25 -43.72
N GLU A 89 7.96 13.28 -44.19
CA GLU A 89 7.47 14.37 -43.33
C GLU A 89 6.49 13.89 -42.27
N ARG A 90 5.56 13.00 -42.64
CA ARG A 90 4.66 12.35 -41.68
C ARG A 90 5.43 11.55 -40.62
N LEU A 91 6.44 10.79 -41.04
CA LEU A 91 7.34 10.06 -40.14
C LEU A 91 8.10 11.01 -39.20
N LYS A 92 8.58 12.15 -39.71
CA LYS A 92 9.23 13.19 -38.89
C LYS A 92 8.26 13.79 -37.87
N GLN A 93 7.03 14.10 -38.26
CA GLN A 93 5.99 14.62 -37.37
C GLN A 93 5.64 13.61 -36.28
N ILE A 94 5.43 12.34 -36.64
CA ILE A 94 5.15 11.27 -35.66
C ILE A 94 6.31 11.12 -34.68
N ARG A 95 7.56 11.12 -35.18
CA ARG A 95 8.75 11.04 -34.31
C ARG A 95 8.83 12.25 -33.36
N GLN A 96 8.55 13.45 -33.85
CA GLN A 96 8.52 14.66 -33.00
C GLN A 96 7.42 14.58 -31.95
N GLN A 97 6.22 14.11 -32.32
CA GLN A 97 5.12 13.90 -31.38
C GLN A 97 5.50 12.87 -30.30
N GLN A 98 6.09 11.74 -30.68
CA GLN A 98 6.56 10.74 -29.72
C GLN A 98 7.61 11.30 -28.75
N VAL A 99 8.56 12.10 -29.25
CA VAL A 99 9.56 12.75 -28.38
C VAL A 99 8.89 13.73 -27.43
N GLN A 100 7.93 14.53 -27.89
CA GLN A 100 7.18 15.45 -27.03
C GLN A 100 6.34 14.72 -25.98
N GLU A 101 5.68 13.62 -26.35
CA GLU A 101 4.93 12.79 -25.41
C GLU A 101 5.85 12.15 -24.37
N GLN A 102 7.01 11.65 -24.79
CA GLN A 102 8.03 11.12 -23.87
C GLN A 102 8.54 12.20 -22.92
N GLN A 103 8.83 13.40 -23.41
CA GLN A 103 9.26 14.53 -22.57
C GLN A 103 8.17 14.94 -21.57
N LYS A 104 6.90 15.01 -22.01
CA LYS A 104 5.76 15.29 -21.12
C LYS A 104 5.59 14.20 -20.06
N ALA A 105 5.73 12.93 -20.44
CA ALA A 105 5.66 11.81 -19.52
C ALA A 105 6.81 11.85 -18.50
N GLU A 106 8.04 12.13 -18.95
CA GLU A 106 9.20 12.28 -18.08
C GLU A 106 9.05 13.46 -17.12
N ALA A 107 8.58 14.62 -17.61
CA ALA A 107 8.30 15.79 -16.79
C ALA A 107 7.24 15.49 -15.73
N LEU A 108 6.17 14.78 -16.10
CA LEU A 108 5.12 14.35 -15.16
C LEU A 108 5.66 13.38 -14.11
N LEU A 109 6.53 12.44 -14.50
CA LEU A 109 7.18 11.52 -13.56
C LEU A 109 8.09 12.26 -12.58
N LYS A 110 8.89 13.23 -13.05
CA LYS A 110 9.71 14.09 -12.19
C LYS A 110 8.85 14.90 -11.23
N GLN A 111 7.80 15.54 -11.72
CA GLN A 111 6.88 16.31 -10.87
C GLN A 111 6.21 15.43 -9.80
N ARG A 112 5.79 14.20 -10.16
CA ARG A 112 5.23 13.25 -9.18
C ARG A 112 6.26 12.78 -8.18
N ALA A 113 7.50 12.54 -8.60
CA ALA A 113 8.58 12.15 -7.70
C ALA A 113 8.92 13.28 -6.72
N GLU A 114 9.01 14.53 -7.20
CA GLU A 114 9.21 15.72 -6.36
C GLU A 114 8.05 15.92 -5.39
N ALA A 115 6.80 15.76 -5.85
CA ALA A 115 5.62 15.83 -5.00
C ALA A 115 5.67 14.76 -3.89
N ALA A 116 5.99 13.50 -4.24
CA ALA A 116 6.11 12.42 -3.27
C ALA A 116 7.24 12.66 -2.25
N ILE A 117 8.39 13.19 -2.69
CA ILE A 117 9.48 13.58 -1.79
C ILE A 117 9.03 14.72 -0.85
N SER A 118 8.30 15.71 -1.37
CA SER A 118 7.79 16.82 -0.56
C SER A 118 6.76 16.36 0.47
N GLU A 119 5.90 15.41 0.09
CA GLU A 119 4.91 14.80 0.98
C GLU A 119 5.60 13.95 2.05
N GLN A 120 6.58 13.12 1.69
CA GLN A 120 7.39 12.38 2.67
C GLN A 120 8.11 13.32 3.64
N LYS A 121 8.67 14.43 3.17
CA LYS A 121 9.28 15.44 4.05
C LYS A 121 8.27 16.04 5.01
N ARG A 122 7.08 16.44 4.54
CA ARG A 122 5.99 16.94 5.40
C ARG A 122 5.56 15.91 6.44
N LEU A 123 5.44 14.65 6.05
CA LEU A 123 5.09 13.55 6.96
C LEU A 123 6.19 13.30 8.00
N ALA A 124 7.47 13.38 7.60
CA ALA A 124 8.59 13.24 8.52
C ALA A 124 8.65 14.42 9.51
N GLU A 125 8.42 15.64 9.03
CA GLU A 125 8.35 16.83 9.87
C GLU A 125 7.17 16.78 10.85
N LEU A 126 5.99 16.33 10.40
CA LEU A 126 4.84 16.12 11.29
C LEU A 126 5.13 15.07 12.36
N LYS A 127 5.75 13.93 12.00
CA LYS A 127 6.17 12.92 12.98
C LYS A 127 7.19 13.46 13.97
N GLN A 128 8.12 14.30 13.51
CA GLN A 128 9.10 14.94 14.38
C GLN A 128 8.43 15.93 15.35
N GLN A 129 7.47 16.73 14.87
CA GLN A 129 6.68 17.63 15.71
C GLN A 129 5.86 16.85 16.74
N GLN A 130 5.19 15.77 16.34
CA GLN A 130 4.47 14.88 17.27
C GLN A 130 5.41 14.26 18.31
N ALA A 131 6.60 13.81 17.92
CA ALA A 131 7.58 13.27 18.84
C ALA A 131 8.10 14.34 19.82
N GLN A 132 8.33 15.57 19.35
CA GLN A 132 8.72 16.70 20.20
C GLN A 132 7.60 17.10 21.17
N GLU A 133 6.36 17.14 20.71
CA GLU A 133 5.19 17.44 21.54
C GLU A 133 4.96 16.35 22.60
N ALA A 134 5.08 15.07 22.21
CA ALA A 134 5.02 13.94 23.12
C ALA A 134 6.14 14.01 24.18
N ALA A 135 7.38 14.30 23.77
CA ALA A 135 8.51 14.48 24.69
C ALA A 135 8.28 15.68 25.63
N ARG A 136 7.72 16.78 25.12
CA ARG A 136 7.37 17.96 25.93
C ARG A 136 6.28 17.60 26.95
N LEU A 137 5.22 16.90 26.54
CA LEU A 137 4.17 16.41 27.43
C LEU A 137 4.73 15.48 28.51
N GLU A 138 5.65 14.56 28.15
CA GLU A 138 6.30 13.66 29.11
C GLU A 138 7.17 14.44 30.10
N SER A 139 7.94 15.44 29.63
CA SER A 139 8.71 16.32 30.51
C SER A 139 7.82 17.13 31.46
N MET A 140 6.66 17.61 30.98
CA MET A 140 5.70 18.33 31.79
C MET A 140 5.09 17.44 32.87
N LYS A 141 4.74 16.19 32.52
CA LYS A 141 4.26 15.19 33.49
C LYS A 141 5.31 14.89 34.54
N LYS A 142 6.56 14.63 34.16
CA LYS A 142 7.66 14.40 35.11
C LYS A 142 7.90 15.61 36.02
N ALA A 143 7.83 16.83 35.47
CA ALA A 143 7.95 18.04 36.26
C ALA A 143 6.81 18.19 37.28
N GLN A 144 5.56 17.95 36.87
CA GLN A 144 4.41 17.93 37.79
C GLN A 144 4.54 16.86 38.86
N GLU A 145 4.99 15.65 38.50
CA GLU A 145 5.17 14.55 39.44
C GLU A 145 6.28 14.87 40.46
N GLN A 146 7.39 15.48 40.02
CA GLN A 146 8.44 16.00 40.90
C GLN A 146 7.94 17.12 41.80
N GLU A 147 7.13 18.04 41.29
CA GLU A 147 6.55 19.12 42.09
C GLU A 147 5.57 18.58 43.14
N GLN A 148 4.73 17.62 42.78
CA GLN A 148 3.85 16.91 43.73
C GLN A 148 4.66 16.18 44.79
N ALA A 149 5.70 15.44 44.41
CA ALA A 149 6.58 14.76 45.35
C ALA A 149 7.28 15.75 46.29
N ARG A 150 7.71 16.91 45.78
CA ARG A 150 8.31 17.99 46.58
C ARG A 150 7.30 18.59 47.55
N LEU A 151 6.06 18.85 47.11
CA LEU A 151 4.99 19.35 47.97
C LEU A 151 4.63 18.34 49.06
N GLU A 152 4.60 17.05 48.75
CA GLU A 152 4.36 15.99 49.74
C GLU A 152 5.51 15.88 50.75
N GLN A 153 6.77 15.96 50.29
CA GLN A 153 7.93 16.05 51.19
C GLN A 153 7.84 17.28 52.10
N LEU A 154 7.47 18.44 51.55
CA LEU A 154 7.32 19.66 52.33
C LEU A 154 6.23 19.52 53.40
N LYS A 155 5.09 18.89 53.06
CA LYS A 155 4.03 18.57 54.02
C LYS A 155 4.53 17.62 55.12
N LYS A 156 5.21 16.53 54.76
CA LYS A 156 5.80 15.60 55.74
C LYS A 156 6.80 16.31 56.66
N GLN A 157 7.69 17.15 56.11
CA GLN A 157 8.61 17.96 56.92
C GLN A 157 7.84 18.88 57.87
N GLN A 158 6.80 19.56 57.39
CA GLN A 158 6.00 20.46 58.22
C GLN A 158 5.26 19.72 59.34
N GLU A 159 4.69 18.55 59.06
CA GLU A 159 4.08 17.69 60.08
C GLU A 159 5.11 17.21 61.11
N THR A 160 6.30 16.84 60.65
CA THR A 160 7.40 16.41 61.53
C THR A 160 7.84 17.55 62.45
N LEU A 161 8.00 18.77 61.90
CA LEU A 161 8.33 19.97 62.67
C LEU A 161 7.22 20.32 63.67
N LYS A 162 5.95 20.23 63.28
CA LYS A 162 4.81 20.43 64.18
C LYS A 162 4.79 19.39 65.31
N ALA A 163 5.04 18.12 64.99
CA ALA A 163 5.12 17.05 65.98
C ALA A 163 6.30 17.23 66.94
N GLN A 164 7.46 17.68 66.44
CA GLN A 164 8.61 18.04 67.27
C GLN A 164 8.30 19.23 68.18
N ALA A 165 7.68 20.29 67.66
CA ALA A 165 7.27 21.45 68.44
C ALA A 165 6.26 21.05 69.53
N ALA A 166 5.25 20.22 69.21
CA ALA A 166 4.29 19.72 70.19
C ALA A 166 4.93 18.83 71.27
N ARG A 167 5.95 18.03 70.90
CA ARG A 167 6.74 17.25 71.87
C ARG A 167 7.58 18.16 72.77
N GLN A 168 8.18 19.22 72.22
CA GLN A 168 8.93 20.20 73.01
C GLN A 168 8.01 20.96 73.97
N THR A 169 6.85 21.44 73.51
CA THR A 169 5.88 22.12 74.40
C THR A 169 5.39 21.18 75.50
N ALA A 170 5.07 19.92 75.19
CA ALA A 170 4.68 18.93 76.19
C ALA A 170 5.81 18.60 77.18
N ALA A 171 7.06 18.53 76.71
CA ALA A 171 8.23 18.33 77.58
C ALA A 171 8.48 19.53 78.50
N ASP A 172 8.33 20.75 77.98
CA ASP A 172 8.47 22.00 78.75
C ASP A 172 7.35 22.15 79.79
N GLU A 173 6.10 21.82 79.43
CA GLU A 173 4.98 21.77 80.37
C GLU A 173 5.21 20.73 81.47
N LYS A 174 5.67 19.52 81.12
CA LYS A 174 6.01 18.49 82.09
C LYS A 174 7.13 18.95 83.03
N ARG A 175 8.15 19.61 82.50
CA ARG A 175 9.26 20.17 83.29
C ARG A 175 8.80 21.28 84.22
N LYS A 176 7.92 22.18 83.75
CA LYS A 176 7.28 23.21 84.60
C LYS A 176 6.41 22.59 85.69
N ALA A 177 5.62 21.56 85.37
CA ALA A 177 4.80 20.85 86.34
C ALA A 177 5.65 20.13 87.41
N GLU A 178 6.75 19.49 87.00
CA GLU A 178 7.69 18.85 87.94
C GLU A 178 8.40 19.89 88.83
N GLN A 179 8.80 21.03 88.28
CA GLN A 179 9.36 22.14 89.07
C GLN A 179 8.35 22.73 90.05
N ALA A 180 7.08 22.89 89.64
CA ALA A 180 6.01 23.35 90.53
C ALA A 180 5.73 22.33 91.65
N ALA A 181 5.73 21.03 91.33
CA ALA A 181 5.58 19.96 92.32
C ALA A 181 6.74 19.96 93.32
N LYS A 182 8.00 20.09 92.86
CA LYS A 182 9.18 20.23 93.74
C LYS A 182 9.10 21.46 94.63
N LYS A 183 8.67 22.61 94.11
CA LYS A 183 8.45 23.83 94.91
C LYS A 183 7.36 23.62 95.97
N LEU A 184 6.24 23.01 95.61
CA LEU A 184 5.15 22.70 96.54
C LEU A 184 5.61 21.71 97.64
N GLU A 185 6.43 20.72 97.28
CA GLU A 185 7.00 19.77 98.23
C GLU A 185 7.99 20.46 99.18
N GLN A 186 8.85 21.34 98.67
CA GLN A 186 9.74 22.18 99.48
C GLN A 186 8.95 23.11 100.41
N GLU A 187 7.86 23.72 99.93
CA GLU A 187 6.99 24.57 100.73
C GLU A 187 6.26 23.76 101.82
N LYS A 188 5.76 22.56 101.49
CA LYS A 188 5.17 21.65 102.49
C LYS A 188 6.20 21.17 103.50
N ALA A 189 7.45 20.92 103.10
CA ALA A 189 8.54 20.58 104.01
C ALA A 189 8.88 21.76 104.93
N ALA A 190 8.95 22.98 104.40
CA ALA A 190 9.15 24.20 105.18
C ALA A 190 7.98 24.49 106.14
N GLN A 191 6.73 24.25 105.71
CA GLN A 191 5.55 24.35 106.58
C GLN A 191 5.53 23.27 107.66
N LYS A 192 5.97 22.05 107.36
CA LYS A 192 6.14 20.99 108.38
C LYS A 192 7.26 21.33 109.37
N GLN A 193 8.36 21.93 108.92
CA GLN A 193 9.42 22.44 109.77
C GLN A 193 8.88 23.57 110.67
N ALA A 194 8.18 24.57 110.11
CA ALA A 194 7.58 25.66 110.85
C ALA A 194 6.46 25.19 111.81
N ALA A 195 5.70 24.16 111.45
CA ALA A 195 4.70 23.54 112.33
C ALA A 195 5.36 22.71 113.44
N ALA A 196 6.50 22.05 113.19
CA ALA A 196 7.30 21.38 114.21
C ALA A 196 7.94 22.40 115.18
N ASP A 197 8.36 23.55 114.68
CA ASP A 197 8.86 24.67 115.51
C ASP A 197 7.73 25.33 116.31
N LYS A 198 6.51 25.41 115.74
CA LYS A 198 5.31 25.89 116.44
C LYS A 198 4.79 24.91 117.50
N LEU A 199 4.88 23.59 117.26
CA LEU A 199 4.56 22.55 118.26
C LEU A 199 5.59 22.49 119.39
N LYS A 200 6.85 22.85 119.13
CA LYS A 200 7.87 23.04 120.18
C LYS A 200 7.69 24.36 120.95
N ALA A 201 7.11 25.40 120.34
CA ALA A 201 6.73 26.64 121.02
C ALA A 201 5.42 26.53 121.82
N GLU A 202 4.49 25.66 121.41
CA GLU A 202 3.21 25.43 122.09
C GLU A 202 3.33 24.44 123.28
N GLN A 203 4.40 23.64 123.34
CA GLN A 203 4.77 22.85 124.53
C GLN A 203 5.47 23.65 125.65
N VAL A 204 5.78 24.94 125.43
CA VAL A 204 6.30 25.85 126.48
C VAL A 204 5.23 26.88 126.92
N ALA A 205 4.07 26.92 126.26
CA ALA A 205 3.04 27.96 126.47
C ALA A 205 1.74 27.46 127.14
N VAL A 206 1.73 26.25 127.71
CA VAL A 206 0.57 25.70 128.46
C VAL A 206 0.72 25.88 130.00
N GLU A 207 1.86 26.38 130.48
CA GLU A 207 2.11 26.61 131.92
C GLU A 207 2.10 28.10 132.35
N LYS A 208 1.55 28.99 131.50
CA LYS A 208 1.32 30.41 131.84
C LYS A 208 -0.04 30.92 131.34
N ARG A 209 -1.08 30.11 131.57
CA ARG A 209 -2.50 30.53 131.51
C ARG A 209 -3.26 29.90 132.68
N LYS A 210 -2.79 30.23 133.89
CA LYS A 210 -3.53 30.16 135.15
C LYS A 210 -3.13 31.38 135.98
N GLN A 211 -3.68 32.53 135.64
CA GLN A 211 -3.92 33.68 136.52
C GLN A 211 -4.42 34.85 135.65
N GLU A 212 -5.37 35.61 136.19
CA GLU A 212 -5.91 36.87 135.67
C GLU A 212 -6.99 36.77 134.59
N GLU A 213 -8.04 36.05 134.96
CA GLU A 213 -9.39 36.59 134.81
C GLU A 213 -9.65 37.54 136.01
N VAL A 214 -10.34 38.66 135.77
CA VAL A 214 -10.84 39.68 136.73
C VAL A 214 -10.05 41.01 136.80
N SER A 215 -10.23 41.84 135.77
CA SER A 215 -10.57 43.27 135.96
C SER A 215 -11.26 43.79 134.68
N ARG A 216 -12.58 43.58 134.58
CA ARG A 216 -13.63 44.62 134.64
C ARG A 216 -13.39 45.81 133.70
N GLN A 217 -14.19 45.98 132.66
CA GLN A 217 -15.53 46.60 132.71
C GLN A 217 -15.58 47.91 133.51
N ALA A 218 -15.28 49.01 132.82
CA ALA A 218 -15.92 50.33 132.86
C ALA A 218 -15.43 51.04 131.58
N ALA A 219 -16.24 51.66 130.72
CA ALA A 219 -17.33 52.53 131.04
C ALA A 219 -18.42 52.48 129.96
N ALA A 220 -19.64 52.32 130.44
CA ALA A 220 -20.82 52.86 129.80
C ALA A 220 -20.73 54.40 129.77
N GLN A 221 -21.26 55.01 128.70
CA GLN A 221 -22.20 56.13 128.72
C GLN A 221 -22.11 56.90 127.39
N LYS A 222 -23.16 56.80 126.56
CA LYS A 222 -24.15 57.88 126.47
C LYS A 222 -25.31 57.49 125.56
N LEU A 223 -26.46 57.39 126.20
CA LEU A 223 -27.77 57.44 125.59
C LEU A 223 -28.06 58.82 125.01
N LYS A 224 -28.89 58.80 123.96
CA LYS A 224 -29.98 59.75 123.65
C LYS A 224 -29.62 61.13 123.08
N ALA A 225 -29.73 61.21 121.76
CA ALA A 225 -30.53 62.18 120.99
C ALA A 225 -30.44 61.65 119.54
N GLU A 226 -31.49 61.27 118.83
CA GLU A 226 -32.39 62.21 118.16
C GLU A 226 -33.43 61.36 117.38
N GLN A 227 -34.36 60.75 118.12
CA GLN A 227 -35.52 60.06 117.55
C GLN A 227 -36.62 61.08 117.21
N VAL A 228 -36.37 61.96 116.24
CA VAL A 228 -37.39 62.87 115.66
C VAL A 228 -37.39 62.88 114.12
N ALA A 229 -36.50 62.17 113.43
CA ALA A 229 -36.40 62.24 111.96
C ALA A 229 -36.71 60.92 111.21
N ALA A 230 -37.54 60.03 111.78
CA ALA A 230 -37.90 58.74 111.16
C ALA A 230 -39.20 58.75 110.33
N GLU A 231 -39.85 59.89 110.16
CA GLU A 231 -41.19 59.97 109.56
C GLU A 231 -41.27 60.75 108.23
N LYS A 232 -40.13 61.11 107.63
CA LYS A 232 -40.13 61.82 106.33
C LYS A 232 -39.31 61.18 105.19
N ARG A 233 -38.75 59.98 105.38
CA ARG A 233 -37.97 59.27 104.33
C ARG A 233 -38.63 58.03 103.72
N LYS A 234 -39.82 57.62 104.16
CA LYS A 234 -40.52 56.44 103.61
C LYS A 234 -41.51 56.73 102.47
N GLN A 235 -41.70 57.99 102.05
CA GLN A 235 -42.66 58.34 100.99
C GLN A 235 -42.04 58.80 99.65
N GLU A 236 -40.72 58.92 99.51
CA GLU A 236 -40.07 59.32 98.24
C GLU A 236 -39.36 58.18 97.47
N GLU A 237 -39.12 57.02 98.09
CA GLU A 237 -38.38 55.92 97.44
C GLU A 237 -39.29 54.97 96.63
N ALA A 238 -40.60 54.94 96.93
CA ALA A 238 -41.57 54.03 96.30
C ALA A 238 -42.00 54.44 94.87
N THR A 239 -41.73 55.68 94.43
CA THR A 239 -42.06 56.14 93.07
C THR A 239 -40.89 56.03 92.09
N ARG A 240 -39.66 55.79 92.58
CA ARG A 240 -38.47 55.72 91.72
C ARG A 240 -38.19 54.31 91.15
N GLN A 241 -38.67 53.26 91.80
CA GLN A 241 -38.46 51.87 91.35
C GLN A 241 -39.43 51.41 90.24
N LYS A 242 -40.65 51.97 90.14
CA LYS A 242 -41.60 51.57 89.09
C LYS A 242 -41.28 52.13 87.70
N ALA A 243 -40.53 53.23 87.60
CA ALA A 243 -40.14 53.83 86.32
C ALA A 243 -38.88 53.21 85.68
N ALA A 244 -38.07 52.47 86.45
CA ALA A 244 -36.81 51.89 85.97
C ALA A 244 -36.99 50.49 85.33
N ASP A 245 -37.95 49.69 85.81
CA ASP A 245 -38.17 48.32 85.32
C ASP A 245 -38.94 48.26 83.99
N GLU A 246 -39.77 49.26 83.70
CA GLU A 246 -40.54 49.32 82.46
C GLU A 246 -39.64 49.71 81.25
N LYS A 247 -38.66 50.59 81.48
CA LYS A 247 -37.69 51.00 80.46
C LYS A 247 -36.72 49.88 80.08
N ARG A 248 -36.34 49.02 81.04
CA ARG A 248 -35.39 47.92 80.83
C ARG A 248 -36.03 46.73 80.08
N LYS A 249 -37.33 46.48 80.26
CA LYS A 249 -38.08 45.47 79.49
C LYS A 249 -38.34 45.90 78.04
N ALA A 250 -38.60 47.19 77.80
CA ALA A 250 -38.76 47.73 76.45
C ALA A 250 -37.45 47.68 75.63
N GLU A 251 -36.31 47.97 76.27
CA GLU A 251 -34.99 47.97 75.60
C GLU A 251 -34.49 46.54 75.28
N GLN A 252 -34.73 45.57 76.15
CA GLN A 252 -34.36 44.16 75.90
C GLN A 252 -35.22 43.48 74.83
N ALA A 253 -36.50 43.85 74.73
CA ALA A 253 -37.38 43.37 73.67
C ALA A 253 -36.98 43.93 72.30
N ALA A 254 -36.60 45.21 72.21
CA ALA A 254 -36.11 45.83 70.99
C ALA A 254 -34.80 45.19 70.49
N LYS A 255 -33.86 44.91 71.40
CA LYS A 255 -32.55 44.31 71.06
C LYS A 255 -32.66 42.88 70.55
N LYS A 256 -33.58 42.06 71.08
CA LYS A 256 -33.82 40.69 70.59
C LYS A 256 -34.46 40.66 69.20
N LEU A 257 -35.42 41.55 68.94
CA LEU A 257 -36.07 41.65 67.63
C LEU A 257 -35.09 42.12 66.54
N GLU A 258 -34.17 43.02 66.89
CA GLU A 258 -33.12 43.49 65.98
C GLU A 258 -32.08 42.40 65.70
N GLN A 259 -31.67 41.64 66.71
CA GLN A 259 -30.76 40.50 66.56
C GLN A 259 -31.37 39.36 65.74
N GLU A 260 -32.67 39.08 65.90
CA GLU A 260 -33.38 38.04 65.14
C GLU A 260 -33.57 38.43 63.66
N LYS A 261 -33.89 39.70 63.38
CA LYS A 261 -33.95 40.23 62.00
C LYS A 261 -32.58 40.28 61.33
N ALA A 262 -31.52 40.57 62.07
CA ALA A 262 -30.15 40.52 61.55
C ALA A 262 -29.71 39.06 61.24
N ALA A 263 -30.03 38.12 62.12
CA ALA A 263 -29.74 36.70 61.93
C ALA A 263 -30.54 36.11 60.73
N GLN A 264 -31.83 36.46 60.58
CA GLN A 264 -32.62 36.02 59.42
C GLN A 264 -32.11 36.60 58.09
N LYS A 265 -31.68 37.87 58.07
CA LYS A 265 -31.09 38.47 56.86
C LYS A 265 -29.76 37.83 56.47
N GLN A 266 -28.92 37.49 57.45
CA GLN A 266 -27.65 36.79 57.20
C GLN A 266 -27.88 35.35 56.71
N ALA A 267 -28.79 34.61 57.34
CA ALA A 267 -29.13 33.24 56.92
C ALA A 267 -29.76 33.20 55.50
N ALA A 268 -30.60 34.18 55.15
CA ALA A 268 -31.16 34.30 53.80
C ALA A 268 -30.09 34.65 52.75
N ALA A 269 -29.17 35.56 53.08
CA ALA A 269 -28.07 35.93 52.19
C ALA A 269 -27.07 34.78 51.98
N GLU A 270 -26.83 33.96 53.00
CA GLU A 270 -25.93 32.81 52.92
C GLU A 270 -26.55 31.66 52.10
N LYS A 271 -27.85 31.39 52.27
CA LYS A 271 -28.59 30.43 51.41
C LYS A 271 -28.59 30.85 49.95
N PHE A 272 -28.82 32.12 49.64
CA PHE A 272 -28.80 32.62 48.26
C PHE A 272 -27.41 32.50 47.63
N LYS A 273 -26.34 32.82 48.37
CA LYS A 273 -24.96 32.63 47.88
C LYS A 273 -24.60 31.16 47.70
N ALA A 274 -25.04 30.28 48.60
CA ALA A 274 -24.83 28.83 48.48
C ALA A 274 -25.57 28.24 47.26
N GLU A 275 -26.78 28.69 46.99
CA GLU A 275 -27.58 28.28 45.83
C GLU A 275 -26.98 28.78 44.52
N GLN A 276 -26.51 30.03 44.47
CA GLN A 276 -25.79 30.56 43.30
C GLN A 276 -24.49 29.81 43.02
N ALA A 277 -23.67 29.54 44.06
CA ALA A 277 -22.43 28.78 43.91
C ALA A 277 -22.68 27.32 43.46
N ALA A 278 -23.73 26.68 43.97
CA ALA A 278 -24.12 25.33 43.54
C ALA A 278 -24.60 25.29 42.08
N THR A 279 -25.30 26.34 41.64
CA THR A 279 -25.82 26.45 40.27
C THR A 279 -24.70 26.73 39.26
N GLU A 280 -23.73 27.59 39.60
CA GLU A 280 -22.54 27.81 38.78
C GLU A 280 -21.66 26.56 38.70
N LYS A 281 -21.48 25.83 39.80
CA LYS A 281 -20.71 24.58 39.81
C LYS A 281 -21.36 23.51 38.92
N ARG A 282 -22.69 23.36 38.96
CA ARG A 282 -23.43 22.46 38.05
C ARG A 282 -23.30 22.87 36.59
N LYS A 283 -23.38 24.18 36.28
CA LYS A 283 -23.19 24.67 34.91
C LYS A 283 -21.76 24.44 34.41
N ALA A 284 -20.76 24.60 35.28
CA ALA A 284 -19.36 24.31 34.96
C ALA A 284 -19.12 22.81 34.71
N GLU A 285 -19.63 21.93 35.58
CA GLU A 285 -19.54 20.47 35.40
C GLU A 285 -20.27 19.99 34.13
N GLN A 286 -21.44 20.56 33.81
CA GLN A 286 -22.17 20.23 32.58
C GLN A 286 -21.41 20.70 31.33
N ALA A 287 -20.87 21.90 31.33
CA ALA A 287 -20.07 22.42 30.22
C ALA A 287 -18.77 21.62 30.02
N GLU A 288 -18.13 21.19 31.10
CA GLU A 288 -16.94 20.34 31.04
C GLU A 288 -17.27 18.93 30.51
N ALA A 289 -18.35 18.32 31.00
CA ALA A 289 -18.83 17.03 30.52
C ALA A 289 -19.22 17.07 29.03
N GLU A 290 -19.86 18.15 28.57
CA GLU A 290 -20.22 18.34 27.16
C GLU A 290 -18.97 18.53 26.28
N ARG A 291 -17.96 19.28 26.75
CA ARG A 291 -16.67 19.42 26.04
C ARG A 291 -15.91 18.10 25.96
N LEU A 292 -15.91 17.30 27.03
CA LEU A 292 -15.27 15.98 27.03
C LEU A 292 -15.98 15.02 26.06
N ALA A 293 -17.32 14.99 26.09
CA ALA A 293 -18.11 14.18 25.18
C ALA A 293 -17.96 14.63 23.71
N ALA A 294 -17.89 15.93 23.45
CA ALA A 294 -17.63 16.47 22.11
C ALA A 294 -16.21 16.15 21.62
N ALA A 295 -15.20 16.17 22.52
CA ALA A 295 -13.84 15.77 22.19
C ALA A 295 -13.73 14.28 21.88
N GLN A 296 -14.36 13.41 22.67
CA GLN A 296 -14.40 11.96 22.42
C GLN A 296 -15.12 11.63 21.10
N ARG A 297 -16.27 12.26 20.81
CA ARG A 297 -16.97 12.08 19.52
C ARG A 297 -16.12 12.52 18.32
N LYS A 298 -15.33 13.58 18.46
CA LYS A 298 -14.40 14.03 17.41
C LYS A 298 -13.27 13.03 17.20
N GLN A 299 -12.66 12.51 18.27
CA GLN A 299 -11.61 11.50 18.19
C GLN A 299 -12.13 10.19 17.58
N GLU A 300 -13.29 9.69 18.00
CA GLU A 300 -13.90 8.50 17.39
C GLU A 300 -14.27 8.70 15.92
N ALA A 301 -14.75 9.89 15.54
CA ALA A 301 -15.07 10.19 14.15
C ALA A 301 -13.81 10.29 13.28
N GLU A 302 -12.73 10.84 13.80
CA GLU A 302 -11.43 10.92 13.13
C GLU A 302 -10.79 9.53 13.00
N GLU A 303 -10.82 8.71 14.05
CA GLU A 303 -10.33 7.33 14.02
C GLU A 303 -11.11 6.47 13.03
N LYS A 304 -12.44 6.60 12.98
CA LYS A 304 -13.28 5.91 11.98
C LYS A 304 -12.95 6.35 10.56
N ARG A 305 -12.73 7.64 10.31
CA ARG A 305 -12.30 8.14 9.00
C ARG A 305 -10.92 7.64 8.60
N LEU A 306 -9.97 7.61 9.54
CA LEU A 306 -8.63 7.09 9.29
C LEU A 306 -8.65 5.58 9.01
N ALA A 307 -9.46 4.83 9.76
CA ALA A 307 -9.66 3.39 9.54
C ALA A 307 -10.34 3.10 8.20
N GLU A 308 -11.32 3.91 7.78
CA GLU A 308 -11.95 3.78 6.47
C GLU A 308 -10.98 4.11 5.32
N LEU A 309 -10.21 5.18 5.44
CA LEU A 309 -9.18 5.55 4.46
C LEU A 309 -8.11 4.44 4.35
N ALA A 310 -7.66 3.89 5.48
CA ALA A 310 -6.71 2.77 5.50
C ALA A 310 -7.29 1.52 4.85
N ARG A 311 -8.58 1.21 5.06
CA ARG A 311 -9.27 0.10 4.38
C ARG A 311 -9.37 0.33 2.86
N GLN A 312 -9.73 1.53 2.43
CA GLN A 312 -9.81 1.89 1.01
C GLN A 312 -8.43 1.80 0.34
N GLN A 313 -7.36 2.30 0.98
CA GLN A 313 -6.00 2.18 0.47
C GLN A 313 -5.53 0.72 0.40
N ALA A 314 -5.82 -0.09 1.43
CA ALA A 314 -5.49 -1.51 1.43
C ALA A 314 -6.24 -2.28 0.34
N GLU A 315 -7.51 -1.94 0.09
CA GLU A 315 -8.31 -2.53 -0.99
C GLU A 315 -7.79 -2.11 -2.37
N GLN A 316 -7.46 -0.84 -2.57
CA GLN A 316 -6.86 -0.36 -3.83
C GLN A 316 -5.50 -1.00 -4.11
N LEU A 317 -4.66 -1.19 -3.09
CA LEU A 317 -3.38 -1.89 -3.23
C LEU A 317 -3.58 -3.36 -3.58
N ARG A 318 -4.53 -4.04 -2.94
CA ARG A 318 -4.89 -5.43 -3.28
C ARG A 318 -5.43 -5.53 -4.71
N GLN A 319 -6.33 -4.64 -5.09
CA GLN A 319 -6.84 -4.59 -6.46
C GLN A 319 -5.70 -4.36 -7.44
N ALA A 320 -4.86 -3.33 -7.26
CA ALA A 320 -3.71 -3.05 -8.10
C ALA A 320 -2.71 -4.22 -8.19
N GLU A 321 -2.45 -4.92 -7.08
CA GLU A 321 -1.60 -6.11 -7.07
C GLU A 321 -2.24 -7.27 -7.84
N THR A 322 -3.54 -7.50 -7.68
CA THR A 322 -4.25 -8.54 -8.45
C THR A 322 -4.29 -8.21 -9.94
N THR A 323 -4.52 -6.95 -10.34
CA THR A 323 -4.48 -6.53 -11.74
C THR A 323 -3.07 -6.69 -12.30
N ARG A 324 -2.03 -6.32 -11.53
CA ARG A 324 -0.63 -6.49 -11.93
C ARG A 324 -0.25 -7.96 -12.07
N LYS A 325 -0.68 -8.82 -11.16
CA LYS A 325 -0.46 -10.28 -11.23
C LYS A 325 -1.18 -10.90 -12.42
N LYS A 326 -2.43 -10.51 -12.68
CA LYS A 326 -3.19 -10.95 -13.87
C LYS A 326 -2.52 -10.50 -15.17
N ALA A 327 -2.15 -9.22 -15.26
CA ALA A 327 -1.47 -8.67 -16.44
C ALA A 327 -0.08 -9.33 -16.65
N ALA A 328 0.66 -9.61 -15.58
CA ALA A 328 1.94 -10.33 -15.67
C ALA A 328 1.75 -11.78 -16.14
N ALA A 329 0.76 -12.50 -15.60
CA ALA A 329 0.45 -13.87 -16.01
C ALA A 329 -0.04 -13.94 -17.47
N GLU A 330 -0.85 -12.97 -17.90
CA GLU A 330 -1.32 -12.88 -19.28
C GLU A 330 -0.17 -12.55 -20.25
N ALA A 331 0.70 -11.60 -19.90
CA ALA A 331 1.90 -11.28 -20.69
C ALA A 331 2.88 -12.46 -20.76
N GLU A 332 3.03 -13.24 -19.68
CA GLU A 332 3.85 -14.45 -19.69
C GLU A 332 3.23 -15.53 -20.58
N ALA A 333 1.92 -15.77 -20.48
CA ALA A 333 1.21 -16.72 -21.32
C ALA A 333 1.30 -16.32 -22.81
N GLU A 334 1.22 -15.03 -23.13
CA GLU A 334 1.39 -14.54 -24.49
C GLU A 334 2.83 -14.74 -25.00
N ARG A 335 3.84 -14.46 -24.16
CA ARG A 335 5.25 -14.73 -24.48
C ARG A 335 5.51 -16.22 -24.74
N GLN A 336 4.97 -17.10 -23.90
CA GLN A 336 5.10 -18.54 -24.06
C GLN A 336 4.43 -19.01 -25.36
N LYS A 337 3.23 -18.51 -25.68
CA LYS A 337 2.55 -18.79 -26.96
C LYS A 337 3.35 -18.29 -28.15
N ALA A 338 3.87 -17.07 -28.10
CA ALA A 338 4.69 -16.51 -29.16
C ALA A 338 6.00 -17.29 -29.36
N GLN A 339 6.64 -17.75 -28.28
CA GLN A 339 7.82 -18.60 -28.34
C GLN A 339 7.49 -19.98 -28.91
N ALA A 340 6.39 -20.60 -28.48
CA ALA A 340 5.94 -21.89 -29.02
C ALA A 340 5.61 -21.82 -30.52
N LEU A 341 4.97 -20.73 -30.97
CA LEU A 341 4.71 -20.50 -32.39
C LEU A 341 6.00 -20.32 -33.19
N ARG A 342 6.97 -19.54 -32.68
CA ARG A 342 8.29 -19.38 -33.31
C ARG A 342 9.04 -20.70 -33.39
N GLN A 343 9.03 -21.50 -32.33
CA GLN A 343 9.65 -22.82 -32.32
C GLN A 343 8.97 -23.78 -33.31
N ALA A 344 7.63 -23.76 -33.37
CA ALA A 344 6.88 -24.58 -34.33
C ALA A 344 7.15 -24.14 -35.78
N GLU A 345 7.28 -22.85 -36.04
CA GLU A 345 7.63 -22.31 -37.37
C GLU A 345 9.07 -22.68 -37.75
N GLN A 346 10.02 -22.54 -36.82
CA GLN A 346 11.41 -22.96 -37.02
C GLN A 346 11.51 -24.46 -37.30
N ALA A 347 10.82 -25.30 -36.51
CA ALA A 347 10.81 -26.74 -36.71
C ALA A 347 10.20 -27.12 -38.07
N LYS A 348 9.14 -26.43 -38.50
CA LYS A 348 8.55 -26.62 -39.84
C LYS A 348 9.51 -26.21 -40.95
N ALA A 349 10.19 -25.06 -40.81
CA ALA A 349 11.15 -24.58 -41.77
C ALA A 349 12.38 -25.51 -41.88
N GLU A 350 12.86 -26.00 -40.75
CA GLU A 350 13.95 -26.98 -40.69
C GLU A 350 13.55 -28.31 -41.33
N ALA A 351 12.36 -28.83 -41.02
CA ALA A 351 11.83 -30.03 -41.65
C ALA A 351 11.67 -29.87 -43.17
N ALA A 352 11.20 -28.71 -43.64
CA ALA A 352 11.10 -28.41 -45.07
C ALA A 352 12.48 -28.36 -45.74
N ARG A 353 13.47 -27.69 -45.13
CA ARG A 353 14.85 -27.67 -45.62
C ARG A 353 15.48 -29.06 -45.65
N ARG A 354 15.25 -29.85 -44.60
CA ARG A 354 15.71 -31.24 -44.50
C ARG A 354 15.14 -32.06 -45.66
N GLN A 355 13.84 -31.95 -45.92
CA GLN A 355 13.19 -32.66 -47.03
C GLN A 355 13.76 -32.22 -48.39
N GLN A 356 13.95 -30.91 -48.60
CA GLN A 356 14.56 -30.40 -49.83
C GLN A 356 15.98 -30.95 -50.05
N ALA A 357 16.78 -31.05 -48.99
CA ALA A 357 18.11 -31.64 -49.06
C ALA A 357 18.07 -33.14 -49.39
N ILE A 358 17.10 -33.88 -48.83
CA ILE A 358 16.88 -35.30 -49.16
C ILE A 358 16.51 -35.45 -50.63
N ASP A 359 15.57 -34.64 -51.13
CA ASP A 359 15.07 -34.72 -52.50
C ASP A 359 16.17 -34.35 -53.50
N ALA A 360 16.94 -33.29 -53.22
CA ALA A 360 18.05 -32.86 -54.04
C ALA A 360 19.15 -33.93 -54.13
N ALA A 361 19.53 -34.53 -53.00
CA ALA A 361 20.52 -35.60 -52.99
C ALA A 361 20.00 -36.88 -53.66
N SER A 362 18.74 -37.24 -53.45
CA SER A 362 18.09 -38.38 -54.11
C SER A 362 18.10 -38.22 -55.64
N LEU A 363 17.82 -37.00 -56.13
CA LEU A 363 17.90 -36.69 -57.55
C LEU A 363 19.34 -36.76 -58.07
N ALA A 364 20.31 -36.21 -57.34
CA ALA A 364 21.72 -36.25 -57.71
C ALA A 364 22.25 -37.70 -57.77
N ILE A 365 21.84 -38.55 -56.82
CA ILE A 365 22.13 -39.98 -56.79
C ILE A 365 21.55 -40.65 -58.03
N LYS A 366 20.25 -40.47 -58.30
CA LYS A 366 19.59 -41.03 -59.49
C LYS A 366 20.33 -40.66 -60.77
N GLN A 367 20.66 -39.37 -60.93
CA GLN A 367 21.40 -38.89 -62.09
C GLN A 367 22.79 -39.52 -62.21
N LYS A 368 23.54 -39.65 -61.11
CA LYS A 368 24.89 -40.24 -61.13
C LYS A 368 24.84 -41.74 -61.45
N VAL A 369 23.87 -42.46 -60.91
CA VAL A 369 23.64 -43.88 -61.21
C VAL A 369 23.26 -44.06 -62.68
N THR A 370 22.31 -43.28 -63.19
CA THR A 370 21.89 -43.34 -64.60
C THR A 370 23.06 -43.04 -65.55
N ARG A 371 23.91 -42.06 -65.24
CA ARG A 371 25.13 -41.77 -66.04
C ARG A 371 26.16 -42.90 -65.99
N SER A 372 26.17 -43.68 -64.91
CA SER A 372 27.09 -44.81 -64.74
C SER A 372 26.55 -46.12 -65.30
N TRP A 373 25.25 -46.15 -65.66
CA TRP A 373 24.56 -47.33 -66.15
C TRP A 373 24.93 -47.64 -67.59
N ILE A 374 25.17 -48.92 -67.87
CA ILE A 374 25.44 -49.43 -69.21
C ILE A 374 24.18 -50.17 -69.67
N ARG A 375 23.47 -49.60 -70.65
CA ARG A 375 22.23 -50.17 -71.17
C ARG A 375 22.50 -51.54 -71.80
N PRO A 376 21.94 -52.64 -71.27
CA PRO A 376 22.06 -53.95 -71.90
C PRO A 376 21.28 -53.98 -73.22
N VAL A 377 21.85 -54.57 -74.26
CA VAL A 377 21.21 -54.69 -75.59
C VAL A 377 19.88 -55.45 -75.56
N ALA A 378 19.67 -56.30 -74.56
CA ALA A 378 18.46 -57.10 -74.37
C ALA A 378 17.32 -56.35 -73.64
N ALA A 379 17.63 -55.26 -72.93
CA ALA A 379 16.65 -54.53 -72.13
C ALA A 379 15.78 -53.64 -73.05
N THR A 380 14.58 -54.10 -73.36
CA THR A 380 13.62 -53.40 -74.23
C THR A 380 12.39 -53.00 -73.44
N GLY A 381 12.11 -51.69 -73.35
CA GLY A 381 10.92 -51.14 -72.68
C GLY A 381 11.20 -50.43 -71.35
N LYS A 382 10.13 -49.90 -70.74
CA LYS A 382 10.17 -49.10 -69.50
C LYS A 382 10.32 -49.98 -68.26
N LEU A 383 11.50 -50.56 -68.07
CA LEU A 383 11.82 -51.40 -66.91
C LEU A 383 12.22 -50.55 -65.71
N HIS A 384 11.76 -50.93 -64.52
CA HIS A 384 12.14 -50.32 -63.25
C HIS A 384 12.43 -51.40 -62.20
N CYS A 385 13.43 -51.18 -61.36
CA CYS A 385 13.71 -52.05 -60.22
C CYS A 385 13.94 -51.21 -58.96
N THR A 386 13.67 -51.77 -57.78
CA THR A 386 13.96 -51.12 -56.49
C THR A 386 15.23 -51.69 -55.91
N ILE A 387 16.23 -50.84 -55.70
CA ILE A 387 17.55 -51.22 -55.20
C ILE A 387 17.72 -50.67 -53.79
N ARG A 388 18.16 -51.53 -52.86
CA ARG A 388 18.66 -51.11 -51.54
C ARG A 388 20.15 -50.86 -51.62
N VAL A 389 20.57 -49.70 -51.15
CA VAL A 389 21.97 -49.27 -51.16
C VAL A 389 22.41 -48.99 -49.73
N ASN A 390 23.54 -49.59 -49.35
CA ASN A 390 24.22 -49.30 -48.09
C ASN A 390 25.46 -48.46 -48.38
N LEU A 391 25.56 -47.31 -47.70
CA LEU A 391 26.63 -46.34 -47.89
C LEU A 391 27.44 -46.13 -46.61
N LEU A 392 28.71 -45.77 -46.79
CA LEU A 392 29.52 -45.14 -45.77
C LEU A 392 29.25 -43.62 -45.73
N SER A 393 29.68 -42.97 -44.65
CA SER A 393 29.46 -41.53 -44.44
C SER A 393 30.14 -40.62 -45.46
N ASP A 394 31.07 -41.15 -46.26
CA ASP A 394 31.78 -40.48 -47.37
C ASP A 394 31.08 -40.67 -48.73
N GLY A 395 29.95 -41.39 -48.78
CA GLY A 395 29.23 -41.71 -50.01
C GLY A 395 29.72 -42.97 -50.70
N THR A 396 30.72 -43.68 -50.17
CA THR A 396 31.22 -44.93 -50.75
C THR A 396 30.16 -46.04 -50.64
N VAL A 397 29.89 -46.72 -51.76
CA VAL A 397 28.90 -47.81 -51.83
C VAL A 397 29.47 -49.09 -51.22
N MET A 398 28.88 -49.57 -50.12
CA MET A 398 29.24 -50.85 -49.51
C MET A 398 28.52 -52.02 -50.16
N ASN A 399 27.21 -51.87 -50.38
CA ASN A 399 26.39 -52.91 -50.97
C ASN A 399 25.25 -52.29 -51.80
N ALA A 400 24.90 -52.96 -52.89
CA ALA A 400 23.74 -52.67 -53.72
C ALA A 400 23.06 -53.99 -54.05
N THR A 401 21.78 -54.10 -53.72
CA THR A 401 20.99 -55.33 -53.90
C THR A 401 19.58 -54.98 -54.36
N VAL A 402 19.09 -55.67 -55.39
CA VAL A 402 17.71 -55.55 -55.85
C VAL A 402 16.77 -56.15 -54.81
N VAL A 403 15.83 -55.35 -54.31
CA VAL A 403 14.76 -55.78 -53.39
C VAL A 403 13.48 -56.12 -54.16
N LYS A 404 13.22 -55.38 -55.24
CA LYS A 404 12.10 -55.62 -56.15
C LYS A 404 12.62 -55.68 -57.58
N SER A 405 12.56 -56.87 -58.16
CA SER A 405 13.00 -57.15 -59.53
C SER A 405 12.14 -56.43 -60.56
N SER A 406 12.75 -56.05 -61.68
CA SER A 406 12.05 -55.55 -62.88
C SER A 406 11.35 -56.65 -63.68
N GLY A 407 11.61 -57.93 -63.37
CA GLY A 407 11.21 -59.07 -64.20
C GLY A 407 12.28 -59.49 -65.21
N ASP A 408 13.36 -58.72 -65.39
CA ASP A 408 14.53 -59.07 -66.21
C ASP A 408 15.82 -59.12 -65.36
N PRO A 409 16.39 -60.32 -65.11
CA PRO A 409 17.62 -60.47 -64.34
C PRO A 409 18.84 -59.77 -64.95
N ILE A 410 18.88 -59.58 -66.27
CA ILE A 410 19.98 -58.87 -66.96
C ILE A 410 19.90 -57.38 -66.66
N PHE A 411 18.69 -56.82 -66.71
CA PHE A 411 18.43 -55.44 -66.31
C PHE A 411 18.78 -55.22 -64.83
N ASP A 412 18.29 -56.08 -63.93
CA ASP A 412 18.53 -55.97 -62.49
C ASP A 412 20.03 -55.99 -62.16
N ARG A 413 20.78 -56.93 -62.75
CA ARG A 413 22.24 -57.03 -62.55
C ARG A 413 22.96 -55.80 -63.11
N SER A 414 22.52 -55.27 -64.24
CA SER A 414 23.10 -54.05 -64.82
C SER A 414 22.84 -52.83 -63.91
N ALA A 415 21.65 -52.73 -63.32
CA ALA A 415 21.29 -51.66 -62.40
C ALA A 415 22.10 -51.73 -61.08
N GLU A 416 22.30 -52.92 -60.50
CA GLU A 416 23.20 -53.10 -59.34
C GLU A 416 24.63 -52.66 -59.63
N ASN A 417 25.16 -53.03 -60.81
CA ASN A 417 26.50 -52.65 -61.24
C ASN A 417 26.63 -51.13 -61.46
N ALA A 418 25.58 -50.48 -61.98
CA ALA A 418 25.55 -49.03 -62.14
C ALA A 418 25.67 -48.30 -60.81
N VAL A 419 24.98 -48.78 -59.76
CA VAL A 419 25.09 -48.21 -58.41
C VAL A 419 26.51 -48.36 -57.86
N ARG A 420 27.12 -49.54 -57.99
CA ARG A 420 28.51 -49.78 -57.53
C ARG A 420 29.50 -48.90 -58.29
N LYS A 421 29.33 -48.73 -59.60
CA LYS A 421 30.18 -47.89 -60.46
C LYS A 421 30.02 -46.40 -60.18
N ALA A 422 28.86 -45.97 -59.68
CA ALA A 422 28.59 -44.58 -59.32
C ALA A 422 29.26 -44.14 -58.01
N SER A 423 29.92 -45.04 -57.28
CA SER A 423 30.63 -44.75 -56.04
C SER A 423 31.79 -43.75 -56.24
N PRO A 424 31.98 -42.74 -55.37
CA PRO A 424 31.13 -42.39 -54.23
C PRO A 424 29.89 -41.58 -54.67
N LEU A 425 28.73 -41.82 -54.07
CA LEU A 425 27.48 -41.12 -54.39
C LEU A 425 27.45 -39.69 -53.80
N PRO A 426 26.78 -38.73 -54.47
CA PRO A 426 26.62 -37.37 -53.94
C PRO A 426 25.68 -37.38 -52.74
N LEU A 427 26.14 -36.85 -51.61
CA LEU A 427 25.38 -36.77 -50.36
C LEU A 427 25.21 -35.31 -49.90
N PRO A 428 24.18 -34.99 -49.11
CA PRO A 428 24.06 -33.69 -48.46
C PRO A 428 25.22 -33.44 -47.48
N ASP A 429 25.58 -32.18 -47.22
CA ASP A 429 26.64 -31.83 -46.26
C ASP A 429 26.26 -32.11 -44.78
N ASP A 430 24.97 -32.27 -44.49
CA ASP A 430 24.46 -32.52 -43.13
C ASP A 430 24.74 -33.97 -42.69
N LYS A 431 25.69 -34.11 -41.75
CA LYS A 431 26.11 -35.40 -41.18
C LYS A 431 24.97 -36.16 -40.50
N ALA A 432 24.04 -35.46 -39.84
CA ALA A 432 22.91 -36.10 -39.17
C ALA A 432 21.93 -36.67 -40.21
N LEU A 433 21.74 -35.94 -41.32
CA LEU A 433 20.93 -36.39 -42.43
C LEU A 433 21.51 -37.62 -43.12
N ILE A 434 22.84 -37.64 -43.33
CA ILE A 434 23.53 -38.81 -43.90
C ILE A 434 23.32 -40.04 -43.03
N ALA A 435 23.55 -39.91 -41.72
CA ALA A 435 23.47 -41.03 -40.78
C ALA A 435 22.06 -41.61 -40.65
N SER A 436 21.03 -40.76 -40.74
CA SER A 436 19.62 -41.15 -40.58
C SER A 436 18.97 -41.65 -41.88
N GLU A 437 19.15 -40.93 -42.99
CA GLU A 437 18.40 -41.17 -44.23
C GLU A 437 19.22 -41.87 -45.33
N PHE A 438 20.54 -41.67 -45.39
CA PHE A 438 21.37 -42.12 -46.53
C PHE A 438 22.30 -43.30 -46.24
N ARG A 439 22.47 -43.73 -44.97
CA ARG A 439 23.31 -44.89 -44.63
C ARG A 439 22.77 -46.21 -45.21
N SER A 440 21.45 -46.33 -45.27
CA SER A 440 20.75 -47.45 -45.91
C SER A 440 19.43 -46.93 -46.46
N PHE A 441 19.35 -46.73 -47.77
CA PHE A 441 18.14 -46.25 -48.43
C PHE A 441 17.74 -47.17 -49.58
N THR A 442 16.47 -47.09 -49.96
CA THR A 442 15.94 -47.76 -51.14
C THR A 442 15.50 -46.71 -52.14
N PHE A 443 15.87 -46.88 -53.40
CA PHE A 443 15.35 -46.03 -54.46
C PHE A 443 14.94 -46.86 -55.66
N GLU A 444 13.97 -46.33 -56.40
CA GLU A 444 13.53 -46.88 -57.67
C GLU A 444 14.42 -46.37 -58.80
N PHE A 445 15.02 -47.31 -59.53
CA PHE A 445 15.82 -47.04 -60.71
C PHE A 445 14.94 -47.24 -61.96
N SER A 446 14.66 -46.15 -62.66
CA SER A 446 14.04 -46.11 -63.99
C SER A 446 14.94 -45.26 -64.89
N PRO A 447 15.53 -45.84 -65.95
CA PRO A 447 16.42 -45.12 -66.85
C PRO A 447 15.71 -44.30 -67.95
N ASP A 448 14.40 -44.53 -68.15
CA ASP A 448 13.56 -43.88 -69.15
C ASP A 448 12.57 -42.88 -68.53
#